data_AF-A0AA42L3A2-F1
#
_entry.id   AF-A0AA42L3A2-F1
#
_cell.length_a   1.000
_cell.length_b   1.000
_cell.length_c   1.000
_cell.angle_alpha   90.00
_cell.angle_beta   90.00
_cell.angle_gamma   90.00
#
_symmetry.space_group_name_H-M   'P 1'
#
loop_
_entity.id
_entity.type
_entity.pdbx_description
1 polymer ?
#
loop_
_entity_poly.entity_id
_entity_poly.type
_entity_poly.pdbx_seq_one_letter_code
_entity_poly.pdbx_strand_id
1 'polypeptide(L)'
;MNFILQLWEAVSGRITPSSSSTLSVTQIRHEQRSFNAHVRNRMLTLKQPEFFGSAYISLNKRWIVGCNDSNGMGTGGFREHGNGRVILVDMEVDKALHELTSFARPTKAAVSDIGNYIVEDTGFGSSLSGNVVAIDIQGRERYRRSYAANVLNIGLSQCGRYAAVQTANAPSTDGNLLEILDIDRRCIVFSRPPVSGWADSYSFEITHDGRLHAVKVKHKELGDFSYSASGEFLDIQKYQEAQLENGNYAIKLMAARDLLKFEPSQGNAVKALSAANAALEEGAKDVHDWGAIAHRLRGESYELLGQLPEALAAFDHALLLNPKVGIQKRATALRKKLMPA
;
A
#
# COMPACT_ATOMS: atom_id res chain seq x y z
N MET A 1 -2.48 -76.32 -70.43
CA MET A 1 -1.97 -77.64 -70.00
C MET A 1 -2.30 -77.80 -68.52
N ASN A 2 -3.17 -78.76 -68.21
CA ASN A 2 -3.51 -79.38 -66.92
C ASN A 2 -3.97 -78.49 -65.76
N PHE A 3 -5.26 -78.48 -65.41
CA PHE A 3 -6.11 -79.51 -64.75
C PHE A 3 -6.15 -79.34 -63.22
N ILE A 4 -7.29 -78.82 -62.79
CA ILE A 4 -7.93 -78.95 -61.48
C ILE A 4 -8.12 -80.44 -61.16
N LEU A 5 -7.74 -80.89 -59.96
CA LEU A 5 -8.57 -81.75 -59.07
C LEU A 5 -7.79 -82.23 -57.83
N GLN A 6 -8.56 -82.46 -56.78
CA GLN A 6 -8.24 -82.94 -55.41
C GLN A 6 -7.89 -81.81 -54.43
N LEU A 7 -8.69 -81.46 -53.43
CA LEU A 7 -9.79 -82.17 -52.77
C LEU A 7 -10.71 -81.15 -52.06
N TRP A 8 -12.01 -81.33 -52.25
CA TRP A 8 -13.09 -80.75 -51.46
C TRP A 8 -13.72 -81.89 -50.64
N GLU A 9 -14.37 -81.51 -49.53
CA GLU A 9 -15.09 -82.33 -48.52
C GLU A 9 -14.22 -82.88 -47.38
N ALA A 10 -14.58 -82.80 -46.08
CA ALA A 10 -15.86 -82.50 -45.43
C ALA A 10 -15.61 -81.89 -44.02
N VAL A 11 -16.27 -80.78 -43.68
CA VAL A 11 -17.39 -80.66 -42.71
C VAL A 11 -17.13 -81.25 -41.32
N SER A 12 -16.87 -80.38 -40.34
CA SER A 12 -17.73 -80.21 -39.14
C SER A 12 -17.07 -79.28 -38.12
N GLY A 13 -17.70 -78.13 -37.85
CA GLY A 13 -17.23 -77.23 -36.79
C GLY A 13 -17.92 -75.88 -36.83
N ARG A 14 -19.08 -75.78 -36.17
CA ARG A 14 -19.76 -74.52 -35.88
C ARG A 14 -18.81 -73.61 -35.08
N ILE A 15 -18.60 -72.38 -35.55
CA ILE A 15 -18.00 -71.31 -34.72
C ILE A 15 -19.06 -70.24 -34.51
N THR A 16 -19.43 -70.07 -33.24
CA THR A 16 -20.27 -69.00 -32.70
C THR A 16 -19.51 -67.66 -32.72
N PRO A 17 -20.19 -66.51 -32.91
CA PRO A 17 -19.54 -65.20 -32.87
C PRO A 17 -19.44 -64.72 -31.41
N SER A 18 -18.22 -64.58 -30.89
CA SER A 18 -17.96 -63.92 -29.60
C SER A 18 -17.40 -62.52 -29.80
N SER A 19 -18.25 -61.54 -29.48
CA SER A 19 -17.96 -60.25 -28.85
C SER A 19 -16.72 -59.45 -29.30
N SER A 20 -17.04 -58.34 -29.97
CA SER A 20 -16.26 -57.10 -30.08
C SER A 20 -15.48 -56.74 -28.81
N SER A 21 -14.15 -56.70 -28.93
CA SER A 21 -13.29 -55.98 -27.99
C SER A 21 -12.99 -54.59 -28.57
N THR A 22 -13.71 -53.60 -28.06
CA THR A 22 -13.49 -52.18 -28.30
C THR A 22 -12.13 -51.80 -27.71
N LEU A 23 -11.22 -51.32 -28.55
CA LEU A 23 -9.98 -50.67 -28.13
C LEU A 23 -10.32 -49.51 -27.19
N SER A 24 -9.87 -49.58 -25.95
CA SER A 24 -10.06 -48.48 -25.00
C SER A 24 -9.20 -47.30 -25.42
N VAL A 25 -9.88 -46.19 -25.73
CA VAL A 25 -9.26 -44.89 -25.87
C VAL A 25 -8.56 -44.57 -24.55
N THR A 26 -7.24 -44.50 -24.59
CA THR A 26 -6.38 -44.10 -23.48
C THR A 26 -6.89 -42.78 -22.90
N GLN A 27 -7.50 -42.85 -21.72
CA GLN A 27 -7.85 -41.69 -20.92
C GLN A 27 -6.56 -40.98 -20.51
N ILE A 28 -6.22 -39.90 -21.20
CA ILE A 28 -5.32 -38.88 -20.66
C ILE A 28 -6.07 -38.24 -19.49
N ARG A 29 -5.89 -38.79 -18.29
CA ARG A 29 -6.26 -38.11 -17.05
C ARG A 29 -5.40 -36.86 -16.97
N HIS A 30 -6.01 -35.69 -17.15
CA HIS A 30 -5.46 -34.46 -16.60
C HIS A 30 -5.41 -34.64 -15.08
N GLU A 31 -4.27 -35.12 -14.56
CA GLU A 31 -3.97 -34.96 -13.15
C GLU A 31 -4.00 -33.46 -12.87
N GLN A 32 -5.00 -33.01 -12.10
CA GLN A 32 -4.99 -31.68 -11.51
C GLN A 32 -3.73 -31.58 -10.66
N ARG A 33 -2.68 -30.96 -11.20
CA ARG A 33 -1.44 -30.72 -10.47
C ARG A 33 -1.80 -29.92 -9.23
N SER A 34 -1.75 -30.57 -8.07
CA SER A 34 -2.01 -29.93 -6.80
C SER A 34 -0.81 -29.03 -6.52
N PHE A 35 -0.99 -27.72 -6.62
CA PHE A 35 0.05 -26.77 -6.24
C PHE A 35 0.35 -26.87 -4.75
N ASN A 36 1.60 -26.64 -4.39
CA ASN A 36 2.08 -26.53 -3.03
C ASN A 36 1.64 -25.20 -2.41
N ALA A 37 1.81 -24.10 -3.16
CA ALA A 37 1.50 -22.76 -2.71
C ALA A 37 0.14 -22.24 -3.20
N HIS A 38 -0.64 -21.69 -2.28
CA HIS A 38 -1.90 -21.02 -2.57
C HIS A 38 -1.95 -19.65 -1.88
N VAL A 39 -2.36 -18.62 -2.61
CA VAL A 39 -2.62 -17.29 -2.03
C VAL A 39 -4.09 -16.92 -2.17
N ARG A 40 -4.72 -16.56 -1.04
CA ARG A 40 -6.09 -16.04 -1.00
C ARG A 40 -6.18 -14.90 0.00
N ASN A 41 -6.78 -13.77 -0.40
CA ASN A 41 -6.97 -12.60 0.47
C ASN A 41 -5.67 -12.15 1.17
N ARG A 42 -4.53 -12.16 0.45
CA ARG A 42 -3.19 -11.86 0.98
C ARG A 42 -2.70 -12.84 2.05
N MET A 43 -3.26 -14.04 2.14
CA MET A 43 -2.76 -15.13 2.99
C MET A 43 -2.14 -16.22 2.12
N LEU A 44 -0.93 -16.65 2.47
CA LEU A 44 -0.21 -17.78 1.90
C LEU A 44 -0.54 -19.04 2.69
N THR A 45 -0.91 -20.10 2.01
CA THR A 45 -0.96 -21.47 2.52
C THR A 45 0.04 -22.32 1.72
N LEU A 46 0.90 -23.06 2.42
CA LEU A 46 1.79 -24.07 1.84
C LEU A 46 1.46 -25.44 2.43
N LYS A 47 1.55 -26.48 1.58
CA LYS A 47 1.43 -27.88 2.03
C LYS A 47 2.76 -28.43 2.53
N GLN A 48 3.86 -28.09 1.85
CA GLN A 48 5.21 -28.59 2.12
C GLN A 48 6.26 -27.47 1.94
N PRO A 49 6.90 -27.01 3.03
CA PRO A 49 6.53 -27.29 4.42
C PRO A 49 5.15 -26.71 4.75
N GLU A 50 4.51 -27.20 5.82
CA GLU A 50 3.25 -26.62 6.27
C GLU A 50 3.49 -25.18 6.76
N PHE A 51 2.78 -24.25 6.13
CA PHE A 51 2.85 -22.83 6.46
C PHE A 51 1.52 -22.14 6.22
N PHE A 52 1.16 -21.22 7.11
CA PHE A 52 0.07 -20.29 6.92
C PHE A 52 0.50 -18.91 7.42
N GLY A 53 0.27 -17.84 6.66
CA GLY A 53 0.65 -16.49 7.06
C GLY A 53 0.33 -15.43 6.01
N SER A 54 0.64 -14.17 6.28
CA SER A 54 0.48 -13.07 5.32
C SER A 54 1.41 -13.23 4.14
N ALA A 55 0.93 -12.96 2.92
CA ALA A 55 1.65 -13.13 1.66
C ALA A 55 2.06 -11.78 1.05
N TYR A 56 3.32 -11.68 0.64
CA TYR A 56 3.90 -10.53 -0.06
C TYR A 56 4.52 -11.03 -1.36
N ILE A 57 4.09 -10.49 -2.50
CA ILE A 57 4.38 -11.04 -3.82
C ILE A 57 5.24 -10.04 -4.61
N SER A 58 6.24 -10.53 -5.33
CA SER A 58 7.08 -9.71 -6.22
C SER A 58 6.29 -9.23 -7.44
N LEU A 59 6.79 -8.20 -8.13
CA LEU A 59 6.06 -7.63 -9.26
C LEU A 59 5.99 -8.62 -10.44
N ASN A 60 7.07 -9.38 -10.66
CA ASN A 60 7.11 -10.46 -11.64
C ASN A 60 6.29 -11.70 -11.23
N LYS A 61 5.66 -11.69 -10.03
CA LYS A 61 4.82 -12.75 -9.47
C LYS A 61 5.52 -14.08 -9.22
N ARG A 62 6.84 -14.15 -9.40
CA ARG A 62 7.63 -15.36 -9.16
C ARG A 62 7.86 -15.60 -7.67
N TRP A 63 8.08 -14.55 -6.90
CA TRP A 63 8.52 -14.70 -5.51
C TRP A 63 7.40 -14.36 -4.55
N ILE A 64 7.25 -15.18 -3.52
CA ILE A 64 6.35 -14.89 -2.40
C ILE A 64 7.13 -14.99 -1.10
N VAL A 65 7.01 -13.97 -0.26
CA VAL A 65 7.40 -14.03 1.14
C VAL A 65 6.15 -14.22 1.98
N GLY A 66 6.15 -15.28 2.78
CA GLY A 66 5.15 -15.52 3.82
C GLY A 66 5.66 -15.02 5.16
N CYS A 67 4.84 -14.27 5.90
CA CYS A 67 5.11 -13.90 7.30
C CYS A 67 4.03 -14.48 8.22
N ASN A 68 4.46 -15.22 9.23
CA ASN A 68 3.60 -15.72 10.29
C ASN A 68 4.14 -15.17 11.62
N ASP A 69 3.37 -14.26 12.22
CA ASP A 69 3.75 -13.63 13.48
C ASP A 69 3.43 -14.52 14.69
N SER A 70 3.00 -15.77 14.56
CA SER A 70 2.72 -16.67 15.69
C SER A 70 3.94 -17.46 16.13
N ASN A 71 3.96 -17.86 17.40
CA ASN A 71 5.01 -18.71 17.97
C ASN A 71 4.92 -20.20 17.55
N GLY A 72 4.08 -20.55 16.57
CA GLY A 72 3.82 -21.94 16.17
C GLY A 72 2.91 -22.74 17.12
N MET A 73 2.55 -22.20 18.28
CA MET A 73 1.68 -22.83 19.29
C MET A 73 0.30 -22.13 19.38
N GLY A 74 -0.05 -21.33 18.36
CA GLY A 74 -1.32 -20.61 18.28
C GLY A 74 -1.35 -19.24 18.95
N THR A 75 -0.21 -18.73 19.46
CA THR A 75 -0.11 -17.37 20.01
C THR A 75 0.53 -16.42 19.00
N GLY A 76 -0.27 -15.54 18.39
CA GLY A 76 0.18 -14.38 17.60
C GLY A 76 0.04 -13.06 18.39
N GLY A 77 0.42 -11.93 17.80
CA GLY A 77 0.26 -10.63 18.45
C GLY A 77 1.23 -10.38 19.62
N PHE A 78 0.86 -9.46 20.51
CA PHE A 78 1.68 -9.03 21.65
C PHE A 78 2.13 -10.22 22.50
N ARG A 79 3.44 -10.28 22.77
CA ARG A 79 4.08 -11.28 23.63
C ARG A 79 5.52 -10.89 23.97
N GLU A 80 6.09 -11.59 24.93
CA GLU A 80 7.46 -11.36 25.44
C GLU A 80 8.48 -12.36 24.89
N HIS A 81 8.05 -13.45 24.27
CA HIS A 81 8.92 -14.49 23.70
C HIS A 81 8.20 -15.32 22.62
N GLY A 82 8.96 -16.18 21.94
CA GLY A 82 8.45 -17.11 20.92
C GLY A 82 8.47 -16.48 19.52
N ASN A 83 9.41 -16.94 18.70
CA ASN A 83 9.66 -16.37 17.40
C ASN A 83 8.59 -16.74 16.38
N GLY A 84 8.32 -15.82 15.46
CA GLY A 84 7.54 -16.07 14.27
C GLY A 84 8.34 -16.79 13.18
N ARG A 85 7.66 -17.03 12.05
CA ARG A 85 8.21 -17.73 10.89
C ARG A 85 8.15 -16.83 9.66
N VAL A 86 9.21 -16.85 8.86
CA VAL A 86 9.26 -16.22 7.53
C VAL A 86 9.67 -17.27 6.51
N ILE A 87 8.97 -17.36 5.39
CA ILE A 87 9.26 -18.33 4.33
C ILE A 87 9.38 -17.64 2.98
N LEU A 88 10.38 -18.00 2.18
CA LEU A 88 10.49 -17.58 0.79
C LEU A 88 10.07 -18.72 -0.13
N VAL A 89 9.22 -18.41 -1.10
CA VAL A 89 8.67 -19.36 -2.07
C VAL A 89 8.99 -18.91 -3.48
N ASP A 90 9.49 -19.83 -4.29
CA ASP A 90 9.62 -19.69 -5.74
C ASP A 90 8.39 -20.32 -6.41
N MET A 91 7.51 -19.49 -6.96
CA MET A 91 6.28 -19.90 -7.64
C MET A 91 6.53 -20.54 -9.01
N GLU A 92 7.69 -20.30 -9.62
CA GLU A 92 8.03 -20.92 -10.90
C GLU A 92 8.23 -22.43 -10.74
N VAL A 93 8.87 -22.84 -9.65
CA VAL A 93 9.09 -24.25 -9.30
C VAL A 93 8.14 -24.77 -8.23
N ASP A 94 7.27 -23.91 -7.68
CA ASP A 94 6.28 -24.19 -6.63
C ASP A 94 6.90 -24.80 -5.36
N LYS A 95 8.02 -24.21 -4.90
CA LYS A 95 8.79 -24.69 -3.75
C LYS A 95 9.14 -23.57 -2.78
N ALA A 96 9.09 -23.89 -1.49
CA ALA A 96 9.77 -23.10 -0.48
C ALA A 96 11.29 -23.28 -0.63
N LEU A 97 12.03 -22.17 -0.68
CA LEU A 97 13.50 -22.20 -0.74
C LEU A 97 14.11 -22.33 0.66
N HIS A 98 13.61 -21.54 1.60
CA HIS A 98 14.04 -21.57 2.99
C HIS A 98 12.98 -21.00 3.91
N GLU A 99 13.11 -21.36 5.18
CA GLU A 99 12.31 -20.84 6.29
C GLU A 99 13.24 -20.28 7.38
N LEU A 100 12.88 -19.12 7.92
CA LEU A 100 13.61 -18.45 8.99
C LEU A 100 12.71 -18.34 10.22
N THR A 101 13.27 -18.70 11.37
CA THR A 101 12.61 -18.70 12.69
C THR A 101 13.32 -17.78 13.69
N SER A 102 14.13 -16.84 13.19
CA SER A 102 14.94 -15.91 13.99
C SER A 102 14.26 -14.57 14.26
N PHE A 103 13.03 -14.37 13.78
CA PHE A 103 12.30 -13.11 13.94
C PHE A 103 11.38 -13.19 15.14
N ALA A 104 11.37 -12.16 15.99
CA ALA A 104 10.49 -12.12 17.14
C ALA A 104 9.03 -12.11 16.66
N ARG A 105 8.67 -11.11 15.86
CA ARG A 105 7.31 -10.86 15.34
C ARG A 105 7.35 -10.29 13.92
N PRO A 106 7.53 -11.15 12.89
CA PRO A 106 7.52 -10.73 11.49
C PRO A 106 6.09 -10.40 11.04
N THR A 107 5.79 -9.13 10.82
CA THR A 107 4.43 -8.63 10.53
C THR A 107 4.25 -8.14 9.11
N LYS A 108 5.34 -7.77 8.42
CA LYS A 108 5.31 -7.25 7.05
C LYS A 108 6.54 -7.65 6.27
N ALA A 109 6.41 -7.76 4.95
CA ALA A 109 7.55 -7.93 4.06
C ALA A 109 7.37 -7.19 2.73
N ALA A 110 8.46 -7.09 1.97
CA ALA A 110 8.45 -6.75 0.56
C ALA A 110 9.51 -7.59 -0.16
N VAL A 111 9.21 -8.07 -1.36
CA VAL A 111 10.08 -8.98 -2.11
C VAL A 111 10.34 -8.44 -3.52
N SER A 112 11.59 -8.54 -3.93
CA SER A 112 12.11 -8.08 -5.22
C SER A 112 11.93 -9.14 -6.31
N ASP A 113 12.16 -8.77 -7.56
CA ASP A 113 12.01 -9.68 -8.69
C ASP A 113 13.16 -10.71 -8.80
N ILE A 114 14.23 -10.51 -8.02
CA ILE A 114 15.37 -11.42 -7.90
C ILE A 114 15.30 -12.31 -6.66
N GLY A 115 14.20 -12.26 -5.89
CA GLY A 115 13.99 -13.11 -4.71
C GLY A 115 14.61 -12.59 -3.42
N ASN A 116 15.37 -11.50 -3.46
CA ASN A 116 15.77 -10.78 -2.24
C ASN A 116 14.55 -10.10 -1.62
N TYR A 117 14.51 -9.98 -0.29
CA TYR A 117 13.36 -9.43 0.41
C TYR A 117 13.74 -8.68 1.68
N ILE A 118 12.82 -7.89 2.19
CA ILE A 118 12.90 -7.24 3.50
C ILE A 118 11.75 -7.71 4.38
N VAL A 119 11.99 -7.78 5.68
CA VAL A 119 11.00 -8.14 6.71
C VAL A 119 10.97 -7.04 7.77
N GLU A 120 9.77 -6.61 8.13
CA GLU A 120 9.49 -5.87 9.36
C GLU A 120 9.35 -6.85 10.52
N ASP A 121 10.24 -6.73 11.50
CA ASP A 121 10.13 -7.40 12.80
C ASP A 121 9.79 -6.38 13.88
N THR A 122 8.56 -6.49 14.39
CA THR A 122 8.01 -5.58 15.41
C THR A 122 8.57 -5.82 16.80
N GLY A 123 9.36 -6.87 17.00
CA GLY A 123 9.97 -7.17 18.30
C GLY A 123 8.96 -7.65 19.35
N PHE A 124 9.44 -7.84 20.57
CA PHE A 124 8.61 -8.23 21.73
C PHE A 124 8.24 -7.03 22.60
N GLY A 125 7.22 -7.23 23.44
CA GLY A 125 6.78 -6.23 24.41
C GLY A 125 6.05 -5.05 23.77
N SER A 126 6.02 -3.93 24.50
CA SER A 126 5.23 -2.73 24.20
C SER A 126 6.04 -1.52 23.78
N SER A 127 7.37 -1.68 23.63
CA SER A 127 8.26 -0.59 23.25
C SER A 127 7.95 -0.12 21.83
N LEU A 128 7.98 1.20 21.60
CA LEU A 128 7.93 1.78 20.26
C LEU A 128 9.24 1.44 19.54
N SER A 129 9.21 0.34 18.80
CA SER A 129 10.39 -0.17 18.13
C SER A 129 10.01 -0.97 16.89
N GLY A 130 10.95 -1.08 15.97
CA GLY A 130 10.78 -1.91 14.80
C GLY A 130 12.13 -2.16 14.14
N ASN A 131 12.27 -3.31 13.50
CA ASN A 131 13.45 -3.66 12.74
C ASN A 131 13.05 -3.92 11.30
N VAL A 132 13.81 -3.36 10.36
CA VAL A 132 13.75 -3.75 8.96
C VAL A 132 15.01 -4.55 8.63
N VAL A 133 14.81 -5.80 8.22
CA VAL A 133 15.89 -6.76 7.96
C VAL A 133 15.85 -7.17 6.50
N ALA A 134 16.93 -6.92 5.78
CA ALA A 134 17.10 -7.33 4.39
C ALA A 134 17.77 -8.70 4.32
N ILE A 135 17.16 -9.61 3.56
CA ILE A 135 17.56 -10.99 3.40
C ILE A 135 17.77 -11.28 1.91
N ASP A 136 18.80 -12.04 1.57
CA ASP A 136 19.01 -12.53 0.20
C ASP A 136 18.17 -13.77 -0.11
N ILE A 137 18.14 -14.15 -1.39
CA ILE A 137 17.45 -15.34 -1.87
C ILE A 137 17.96 -16.66 -1.23
N GLN A 138 19.15 -16.68 -0.60
CA GLN A 138 19.67 -17.83 0.15
C GLN A 138 19.30 -17.81 1.64
N GLY A 139 18.53 -16.82 2.10
CA GLY A 139 18.11 -16.70 3.50
C GLY A 139 19.15 -16.04 4.41
N ARG A 140 20.16 -15.37 3.85
CA ARG A 140 21.21 -14.69 4.63
C ARG A 140 20.87 -13.22 4.84
N GLU A 141 21.08 -12.73 6.05
CA GLU A 141 20.95 -11.32 6.37
C GLU A 141 22.02 -10.48 5.65
N ARG A 142 21.57 -9.46 4.92
CA ARG A 142 22.43 -8.52 4.19
C ARG A 142 22.61 -7.20 4.93
N TYR A 143 21.54 -6.73 5.58
CA TYR A 143 21.48 -5.45 6.27
C TYR A 143 20.32 -5.43 7.28
N ARG A 144 20.48 -4.67 8.35
CA ARG A 144 19.46 -4.46 9.38
C ARG A 144 19.47 -3.02 9.84
N ARG A 145 18.28 -2.43 9.96
CA ARG A 145 18.06 -1.11 10.54
C ARG A 145 17.01 -1.20 11.64
N SER A 146 17.40 -0.85 12.85
CA SER A 146 16.54 -0.82 14.04
C SER A 146 16.06 0.61 14.29
N TYR A 147 14.78 0.79 14.58
CA TYR A 147 14.14 2.08 14.82
C TYR A 147 13.61 2.16 16.25
N ALA A 148 13.74 3.32 16.89
CA ALA A 148 13.07 3.69 18.14
C ALA A 148 11.65 4.24 17.88
N ALA A 149 10.96 3.65 16.91
CA ALA A 149 9.60 3.94 16.49
C ALA A 149 9.00 2.69 15.83
N ASN A 150 7.69 2.54 15.87
CA ASN A 150 7.03 1.48 15.11
C ASN A 150 7.21 1.74 13.60
N VAL A 151 7.52 0.70 12.84
CA VAL A 151 7.54 0.76 11.39
C VAL A 151 6.09 0.73 10.91
N LEU A 152 5.70 1.72 10.12
CA LEU A 152 4.34 1.82 9.59
C LEU A 152 4.24 1.15 8.23
N ASN A 153 5.21 1.38 7.34
CA ASN A 153 5.18 0.84 5.99
C ASN A 153 6.58 0.62 5.43
N ILE A 154 6.70 -0.36 4.52
CA ILE A 154 7.96 -0.69 3.86
C ILE A 154 7.74 -0.95 2.36
N GLY A 155 8.78 -0.77 1.56
CA GLY A 155 8.81 -1.14 0.15
C GLY A 155 10.20 -1.53 -0.29
N LEU A 156 10.30 -2.36 -1.32
CA LEU A 156 11.56 -2.81 -1.88
C LEU A 156 11.54 -2.63 -3.40
N SER A 157 12.63 -2.09 -3.94
CA SER A 157 12.84 -1.99 -5.39
C SER A 157 12.90 -3.37 -6.05
N GLN A 158 12.54 -3.44 -7.33
CA GLN A 158 12.54 -4.69 -8.12
C GLN A 158 13.92 -5.35 -8.18
N CYS A 159 15.00 -4.57 -8.15
CA CYS A 159 16.37 -5.08 -8.11
C CYS A 159 16.83 -5.50 -6.70
N GLY A 160 16.02 -5.27 -5.66
CA GLY A 160 16.32 -5.66 -4.27
C GLY A 160 17.36 -4.79 -3.58
N ARG A 161 17.81 -3.67 -4.20
CA ARG A 161 18.86 -2.81 -3.66
C ARG A 161 18.34 -1.68 -2.79
N TYR A 162 17.27 -1.00 -3.21
CA TYR A 162 16.71 0.13 -2.48
C TYR A 162 15.47 -0.26 -1.70
N ALA A 163 15.41 0.12 -0.43
CA ALA A 163 14.24 -0.07 0.42
C ALA A 163 13.70 1.28 0.89
N ALA A 164 12.37 1.40 0.96
CA ALA A 164 11.69 2.52 1.58
C ALA A 164 11.12 2.06 2.93
N VAL A 165 11.26 2.89 3.95
CA VAL A 165 10.72 2.66 5.29
C VAL A 165 10.04 3.93 5.76
N GLN A 166 8.79 3.82 6.20
CA GLN A 166 8.13 4.87 6.97
C GLN A 166 7.86 4.43 8.39
N THR A 167 8.13 5.31 9.34
CA THR A 167 7.87 5.09 10.76
C THR A 167 6.66 5.89 11.23
N ALA A 168 5.99 5.37 12.24
CA ALA A 168 4.91 6.07 12.93
C ALA A 168 5.45 7.24 13.78
N ASN A 169 4.53 8.07 14.29
CA ASN A 169 4.89 9.12 15.24
C ASN A 169 5.48 8.50 16.51
N ALA A 170 6.62 9.02 16.95
CA ALA A 170 7.30 8.59 18.18
C ALA A 170 8.04 9.78 18.81
N PRO A 171 8.23 9.80 20.13
CA PRO A 171 9.01 10.82 20.83
C PRO A 171 10.53 10.58 20.69
N SER A 172 10.99 10.21 19.50
CA SER A 172 12.39 9.90 19.19
C SER A 172 12.76 10.51 17.83
N THR A 173 14.05 10.48 17.49
CA THR A 173 14.52 10.92 16.17
C THR A 173 14.06 10.00 15.04
N ASP A 174 13.58 8.79 15.36
CA ASP A 174 13.02 7.84 14.40
C ASP A 174 11.50 8.05 14.18
N GLY A 175 10.88 9.05 14.82
CA GLY A 175 9.44 9.32 14.69
C GLY A 175 9.09 10.04 13.38
N ASN A 176 8.02 9.57 12.71
CA ASN A 176 7.46 10.17 11.50
C ASN A 176 8.49 10.39 10.37
N LEU A 177 9.28 9.36 10.06
CA LEU A 177 10.28 9.43 9.01
C LEU A 177 9.79 8.75 7.73
N LEU A 178 10.28 9.25 6.60
CA LEU A 178 10.47 8.52 5.36
C LEU A 178 11.98 8.36 5.14
N GLU A 179 12.44 7.12 5.15
CA GLU A 179 13.85 6.76 5.00
C GLU A 179 14.03 5.84 3.80
N ILE A 180 15.02 6.14 2.96
CA ILE A 180 15.43 5.29 1.85
C ILE A 180 16.80 4.69 2.16
N LEU A 181 16.91 3.38 2.04
CA LEU A 181 18.10 2.60 2.33
C LEU A 181 18.70 2.07 1.03
N ASP A 182 20.02 2.09 0.92
CA ASP A 182 20.78 1.32 -0.07
C ASP A 182 21.32 0.08 0.62
N ILE A 183 20.67 -1.07 0.39
CA ILE A 183 20.96 -2.35 1.04
C ILE A 183 22.35 -2.86 0.64
N ASP A 184 22.76 -2.64 -0.61
CA ASP A 184 24.05 -3.09 -1.11
C ASP A 184 25.19 -2.30 -0.46
N ARG A 185 25.00 -0.98 -0.32
CA ARG A 185 25.96 -0.09 0.34
C ARG A 185 25.82 -0.04 1.86
N ARG A 186 24.76 -0.65 2.41
CA ARG A 186 24.42 -0.66 3.85
C ARG A 186 24.37 0.74 4.46
N CYS A 187 23.78 1.68 3.73
CA CYS A 187 23.70 3.07 4.15
C CYS A 187 22.31 3.66 3.94
N ILE A 188 22.02 4.72 4.68
CA ILE A 188 20.84 5.56 4.45
C ILE A 188 21.15 6.49 3.27
N VAL A 189 20.28 6.49 2.27
CA VAL A 189 20.33 7.42 1.13
C VAL A 189 19.79 8.78 1.57
N PHE A 190 18.60 8.80 2.17
CA PHE A 190 18.06 9.96 2.87
C PHE A 190 17.08 9.52 3.97
N SER A 191 16.86 10.40 4.95
CA SER A 191 15.92 10.20 6.06
C SER A 191 15.32 11.55 6.46
N ARG A 192 14.02 11.74 6.25
CA ARG A 192 13.34 13.04 6.47
C ARG A 192 11.87 12.85 6.87
N PRO A 193 11.25 13.83 7.54
CA PRO A 193 9.80 13.85 7.69
C PRO A 193 9.09 13.87 6.32
N PRO A 194 8.07 13.03 6.10
CA PRO A 194 7.38 12.98 4.81
C PRO A 194 6.49 14.23 4.62
N VAL A 195 6.67 14.92 3.50
CA VAL A 195 5.87 16.10 3.11
C VAL A 195 4.40 15.72 2.88
N SER A 196 4.17 14.58 2.23
CA SER A 196 2.85 14.06 1.89
C SER A 196 2.23 13.16 2.98
N GLY A 197 2.82 13.09 4.18
CA GLY A 197 2.42 12.14 5.22
C GLY A 197 2.73 10.67 4.90
N TRP A 198 2.01 9.75 5.55
CA TRP A 198 2.23 8.31 5.41
C TRP A 198 1.64 7.77 4.11
N ALA A 199 2.47 7.14 3.30
CA ALA A 199 2.11 6.57 2.01
C ALA A 199 1.58 5.14 2.17
N ASP A 200 0.70 4.74 1.24
CA ASP A 200 0.18 3.38 1.14
C ASP A 200 1.19 2.42 0.51
N SER A 201 2.02 2.89 -0.43
CA SER A 201 3.07 2.08 -1.07
C SER A 201 4.12 2.94 -1.78
N TYR A 202 5.14 2.28 -2.35
CA TYR A 202 6.27 2.94 -3.00
C TYR A 202 6.59 2.31 -4.36
N SER A 203 7.14 3.10 -5.26
CA SER A 203 7.85 2.60 -6.44
C SER A 203 9.16 3.35 -6.64
N PHE A 204 10.14 2.68 -7.24
CA PHE A 204 11.50 3.18 -7.37
C PHE A 204 11.82 3.39 -8.84
N GLU A 205 12.29 4.58 -9.18
CA GLU A 205 12.83 4.87 -10.50
C GLU A 205 14.34 4.69 -10.43
N ILE A 206 14.83 3.70 -11.17
CA ILE A 206 16.23 3.30 -11.16
C ILE A 206 16.77 3.49 -12.57
N THR A 207 17.89 4.18 -12.67
CA THR A 207 18.60 4.41 -13.93
C THR A 207 19.17 3.11 -14.48
N HIS A 208 19.53 3.10 -15.76
CA HIS A 208 20.14 1.93 -16.41
C HIS A 208 21.46 1.47 -15.73
N ASP A 209 22.19 2.36 -15.06
CA ASP A 209 23.41 2.04 -14.30
C ASP A 209 23.12 1.59 -12.85
N GLY A 210 21.86 1.33 -12.52
CA GLY A 210 21.42 0.77 -11.24
C GLY A 210 21.42 1.75 -10.08
N ARG A 211 21.41 3.06 -10.35
CA ARG A 211 21.32 4.12 -9.33
C ARG A 211 19.87 4.57 -9.14
N LEU A 212 19.55 4.97 -7.92
CA LEU A 212 18.27 5.60 -7.62
C LEU A 212 18.18 6.96 -8.32
N HIS A 213 17.12 7.16 -9.11
CA HIS A 213 16.77 8.44 -9.72
C HIS A 213 15.73 9.18 -8.87
N ALA A 214 14.64 8.49 -8.53
CA ALA A 214 13.54 9.01 -7.75
C ALA A 214 12.79 7.89 -7.01
N VAL A 215 12.04 8.27 -5.97
CA VAL A 215 11.10 7.40 -5.28
C VAL A 215 9.72 8.01 -5.37
N LYS A 216 8.75 7.27 -5.88
CA LYS A 216 7.34 7.65 -5.84
C LYS A 216 6.68 7.07 -4.60
N VAL A 217 6.08 7.95 -3.80
CA VAL A 217 5.16 7.59 -2.72
C VAL A 217 3.74 7.60 -3.27
N LYS A 218 2.95 6.59 -2.91
CA LYS A 218 1.58 6.42 -3.44
C LYS A 218 0.56 6.56 -2.33
N HIS A 219 -0.47 7.35 -2.57
CA HIS A 219 -1.62 7.53 -1.69
C HIS A 219 -2.87 7.13 -2.43
N LYS A 220 -3.72 6.30 -1.84
CA LYS A 220 -4.96 5.82 -2.48
C LYS A 220 -5.90 6.96 -2.87
N GLU A 221 -5.98 8.00 -2.04
CA GLU A 221 -6.89 9.13 -2.26
C GLU A 221 -6.22 10.28 -3.02
N LEU A 222 -4.96 10.58 -2.72
CA LEU A 222 -4.29 11.77 -3.26
C LEU A 222 -3.47 11.50 -4.53
N GLY A 223 -3.19 10.23 -4.84
CA GLY A 223 -2.35 9.83 -5.97
C GLY A 223 -0.87 9.72 -5.62
N ASP A 224 -0.03 9.83 -6.65
CA ASP A 224 1.41 9.51 -6.58
C ASP A 224 2.26 10.78 -6.62
N PHE A 225 3.26 10.86 -5.73
CA PHE A 225 4.19 11.99 -5.63
C PHE A 225 5.64 11.53 -5.52
N SER A 226 6.56 12.35 -5.98
CA SER A 226 7.96 11.96 -6.20
C SER A 226 8.89 12.67 -5.23
N TYR A 227 9.84 11.92 -4.70
CA TYR A 227 11.05 12.43 -4.08
C TYR A 227 12.24 12.18 -5.01
N SER A 228 13.17 13.12 -5.08
CA SER A 228 14.45 12.91 -5.74
C SER A 228 15.28 11.84 -5.01
N ALA A 229 16.36 11.37 -5.64
CA ALA A 229 17.32 10.48 -5.01
C ALA A 229 17.95 11.05 -3.71
N SER A 230 17.95 12.38 -3.52
CA SER A 230 18.46 13.04 -2.31
C SER A 230 17.36 13.33 -1.26
N GLY A 231 16.11 12.96 -1.53
CA GLY A 231 14.99 13.18 -0.62
C GLY A 231 14.39 14.60 -0.68
N GLU A 232 14.53 15.28 -1.81
CA GLU A 232 13.77 16.50 -2.09
C GLU A 232 12.38 16.14 -2.63
N PHE A 233 11.32 16.75 -2.10
CA PHE A 233 9.96 16.53 -2.60
C PHE A 233 9.72 17.35 -3.85
N LEU A 234 9.44 16.69 -4.97
CA LEU A 234 9.42 17.32 -6.30
C LEU A 234 8.01 17.82 -6.69
N ASP A 235 6.96 17.23 -6.13
CA ASP A 235 5.58 17.39 -6.60
C ASP A 235 4.73 18.28 -5.66
N ILE A 236 5.30 19.38 -5.14
CA ILE A 236 4.60 20.20 -4.12
C ILE A 236 3.31 20.82 -4.64
N GLN A 237 3.30 21.42 -5.84
CA GLN A 237 2.09 22.02 -6.41
C GLN A 237 1.04 20.95 -6.70
N LYS A 238 1.46 19.84 -7.31
CA LYS A 238 0.57 18.69 -7.60
C LYS A 238 -0.06 18.14 -6.32
N TYR A 239 0.71 18.05 -5.23
CA TYR A 239 0.20 17.60 -3.94
C TYR A 239 -0.83 18.56 -3.35
N GLN A 240 -0.56 19.87 -3.37
CA GLN A 240 -1.50 20.88 -2.89
C GLN A 240 -2.82 20.86 -3.68
N GLU A 241 -2.75 20.70 -5.00
CA GLU A 241 -3.93 20.55 -5.86
C GLU A 241 -4.71 19.28 -5.50
N ALA A 242 -4.03 18.14 -5.36
CA ALA A 242 -4.66 16.88 -4.96
C ALA A 242 -5.33 16.96 -3.57
N GLN A 243 -4.77 17.72 -2.62
CA GLN A 243 -5.38 17.91 -1.31
C GLN A 243 -6.73 18.66 -1.39
N LEU A 244 -6.83 19.64 -2.30
CA LEU A 244 -8.07 20.40 -2.53
C LEU A 244 -9.09 19.55 -3.29
N GLU A 245 -8.65 18.79 -4.30
CA GLU A 245 -9.54 18.11 -5.25
C GLU A 245 -9.94 16.70 -4.83
N ASN A 246 -9.03 15.92 -4.23
CA ASN A 246 -9.22 14.49 -3.98
C ASN A 246 -9.16 14.09 -2.50
N GLY A 247 -8.60 14.94 -1.64
CA GLY A 247 -8.60 14.68 -0.20
C GLY A 247 -10.01 14.58 0.36
N ASN A 248 -10.19 13.84 1.46
CA ASN A 248 -11.44 13.89 2.23
C ASN A 248 -11.73 15.32 2.74
N TYR A 249 -12.97 15.57 3.16
CA TYR A 249 -13.41 16.89 3.60
C TYR A 249 -12.45 17.57 4.59
N ALA A 250 -11.82 16.84 5.52
CA ALA A 250 -10.90 17.44 6.50
C ALA A 250 -9.61 17.94 5.82
N ILE A 251 -9.05 17.13 4.91
CA ILE A 251 -7.87 17.50 4.12
C ILE A 251 -8.18 18.70 3.22
N LYS A 252 -9.33 18.70 2.52
CA LYS A 252 -9.75 19.82 1.66
C LYS A 252 -9.82 21.13 2.43
N LEU A 253 -10.47 21.12 3.58
CA LEU A 253 -10.69 22.31 4.40
C LEU A 253 -9.37 22.84 4.97
N MET A 254 -8.47 21.96 5.41
CA MET A 254 -7.15 22.35 5.90
C MET A 254 -6.29 22.94 4.79
N ALA A 255 -6.28 22.33 3.60
CA ALA A 255 -5.55 22.82 2.44
C ALA A 255 -6.10 24.17 1.95
N ALA A 256 -7.43 24.31 1.86
CA ALA A 256 -8.07 25.57 1.49
C ALA A 256 -7.74 26.70 2.48
N ARG A 257 -7.73 26.40 3.78
CA ARG A 257 -7.34 27.37 4.82
C ARG A 257 -5.90 27.82 4.66
N ASP A 258 -4.98 26.89 4.47
CA ASP A 258 -3.56 27.21 4.32
C ASP A 258 -3.32 28.00 3.02
N LEU A 259 -4.00 27.63 1.93
CA LEU A 259 -3.97 28.35 0.65
C LEU A 259 -4.37 29.82 0.83
N LEU A 260 -5.50 30.10 1.49
CA LEU A 260 -5.96 31.47 1.74
C LEU A 260 -5.05 32.25 2.70
N LYS A 261 -4.44 31.56 3.66
CA LYS A 261 -3.56 32.18 4.67
C LYS A 261 -2.23 32.62 4.06
N PHE A 262 -1.61 31.78 3.23
CA PHE A 262 -0.27 32.03 2.72
C PHE A 262 -0.27 32.73 1.35
N GLU A 263 -1.29 32.51 0.52
CA GLU A 263 -1.36 33.05 -0.83
C GLU A 263 -2.76 33.65 -1.13
N PRO A 264 -3.16 34.73 -0.43
CA PRO A 264 -4.48 35.33 -0.63
C PRO A 264 -4.55 35.96 -2.04
N SER A 265 -5.40 35.40 -2.89
CA SER A 265 -5.70 35.93 -4.22
C SER A 265 -7.13 35.56 -4.63
N GLN A 266 -7.67 36.25 -5.62
CA GLN A 266 -8.99 35.92 -6.20
C GLN A 266 -9.01 34.50 -6.78
N GLY A 267 -7.94 34.08 -7.49
CA GLY A 267 -7.83 32.73 -8.03
C GLY A 267 -7.82 31.65 -6.93
N ASN A 268 -7.06 31.88 -5.86
CA ASN A 268 -7.01 30.97 -4.73
C ASN A 268 -8.30 30.98 -3.90
N ALA A 269 -9.01 32.11 -3.85
CA ALA A 269 -10.35 32.20 -3.27
C ALA A 269 -11.37 31.32 -4.03
N VAL A 270 -11.30 31.27 -5.36
CA VAL A 270 -12.14 30.35 -6.15
C VAL A 270 -11.84 28.89 -5.80
N LYS A 271 -10.56 28.51 -5.75
CA LYS A 271 -10.14 27.15 -5.38
C LYS A 271 -10.60 26.77 -3.96
N ALA A 272 -10.36 27.65 -2.98
CA ALA A 272 -10.76 27.42 -1.59
C ALA A 272 -12.28 27.34 -1.43
N LEU A 273 -13.04 28.18 -2.13
CA LEU A 273 -14.50 28.13 -2.15
C LEU A 273 -15.01 26.80 -2.73
N SER A 274 -14.43 26.35 -3.84
CA SER A 274 -14.77 25.06 -4.45
C SER A 274 -14.50 23.90 -3.49
N ALA A 275 -13.32 23.86 -2.86
CA ALA A 275 -12.96 22.85 -1.88
C ALA A 275 -13.88 22.84 -0.65
N ALA A 276 -14.26 24.03 -0.14
CA ALA A 276 -15.18 24.14 0.99
C ALA A 276 -16.61 23.67 0.65
N ASN A 277 -17.09 23.93 -0.57
CA ASN A 277 -18.38 23.42 -1.03
C ASN A 277 -18.36 21.90 -1.18
N ALA A 278 -17.34 21.34 -1.84
CA ALA A 278 -17.18 19.89 -1.97
C ALA A 278 -17.12 19.21 -0.59
N ALA A 279 -16.36 19.77 0.36
CA ALA A 279 -16.30 19.27 1.73
C ALA A 279 -17.69 19.22 2.42
N LEU A 280 -18.53 20.24 2.23
CA LEU A 280 -19.90 20.26 2.77
C LEU A 280 -20.78 19.18 2.14
N GLU A 281 -20.63 18.92 0.84
CA GLU A 281 -21.34 17.86 0.11
C GLU A 281 -20.90 16.46 0.55
N GLU A 282 -19.62 16.29 0.88
CA GLU A 282 -19.02 15.06 1.40
C GLU A 282 -19.37 14.76 2.88
N GLY A 283 -20.12 15.65 3.54
CA GLY A 283 -20.63 15.42 4.90
C GLY A 283 -19.99 16.28 5.98
N ALA A 284 -19.12 17.26 5.66
CA ALA A 284 -18.60 18.18 6.67
C ALA A 284 -19.72 18.96 7.39
N LYS A 285 -20.84 19.21 6.69
CA LYS A 285 -22.03 19.87 7.25
C LYS A 285 -22.66 19.11 8.44
N ASP A 286 -22.48 17.79 8.48
CA ASP A 286 -23.07 16.92 9.49
C ASP A 286 -22.21 16.85 10.76
N VAL A 287 -21.00 17.44 10.72
CA VAL A 287 -20.08 17.54 11.85
C VAL A 287 -19.87 19.01 12.20
N HIS A 288 -20.49 19.44 13.30
CA HIS A 288 -20.54 20.84 13.78
C HIS A 288 -19.23 21.63 13.59
N ASP A 289 -18.09 21.09 14.02
CA ASP A 289 -16.79 21.79 13.91
C ASP A 289 -16.29 21.90 12.45
N TRP A 290 -16.46 20.85 11.65
CA TRP A 290 -16.04 20.87 10.24
C TRP A 290 -16.97 21.71 9.39
N GLY A 291 -18.28 21.68 9.64
CA GLY A 291 -19.26 22.55 9.01
C GLY A 291 -18.94 24.02 9.29
N ALA A 292 -18.65 24.37 10.54
CA ALA A 292 -18.25 25.73 10.90
C ALA A 292 -16.96 26.16 10.18
N ILE A 293 -15.94 25.30 10.11
CA ILE A 293 -14.70 25.57 9.35
C ILE A 293 -15.00 25.81 7.86
N ALA A 294 -15.83 24.96 7.25
CA ALA A 294 -16.20 25.08 5.84
C ALA A 294 -16.93 26.40 5.56
N HIS A 295 -17.92 26.77 6.36
CA HIS A 295 -18.63 28.03 6.22
C HIS A 295 -17.74 29.24 6.49
N ARG A 296 -16.80 29.13 7.44
CA ARG A 296 -15.77 30.16 7.63
C ARG A 296 -14.96 30.35 6.34
N LEU A 297 -14.47 29.27 5.73
CA LEU A 297 -13.66 29.34 4.50
C LEU A 297 -14.45 29.89 3.31
N ARG A 298 -15.74 29.55 3.20
CA ARG A 298 -16.64 30.18 2.22
C ARG A 298 -16.69 31.70 2.44
N GLY A 299 -16.86 32.15 3.68
CA GLY A 299 -16.89 33.57 4.03
C GLY A 299 -15.59 34.30 3.69
N GLU A 300 -14.45 33.72 4.03
CA GLU A 300 -13.12 34.27 3.71
C GLU A 300 -12.90 34.34 2.19
N SER A 301 -13.35 33.31 1.46
CA SER A 301 -13.27 33.28 0.00
C SER A 301 -14.16 34.34 -0.65
N TYR A 302 -15.43 34.44 -0.26
CA TYR A 302 -16.34 35.45 -0.78
C TYR A 302 -15.87 36.87 -0.50
N GLU A 303 -15.28 37.12 0.67
CA GLU A 303 -14.71 38.43 0.99
C GLU A 303 -13.54 38.77 0.05
N LEU A 304 -12.63 37.81 -0.21
CA LEU A 304 -11.55 37.98 -1.18
C LEU A 304 -12.06 38.19 -2.59
N LEU A 305 -13.21 37.61 -2.96
CA LEU A 305 -13.90 37.79 -4.23
C LEU A 305 -14.70 39.11 -4.32
N GLY A 306 -14.79 39.89 -3.24
CA GLY A 306 -15.57 41.12 -3.18
C GLY A 306 -17.09 40.91 -2.99
N GLN A 307 -17.52 39.68 -2.76
CA GLN A 307 -18.91 39.26 -2.58
C GLN A 307 -19.30 39.38 -1.10
N LEU A 308 -19.38 40.62 -0.62
CA LEU A 308 -19.55 40.92 0.81
C LEU A 308 -20.86 40.38 1.43
N PRO A 309 -22.02 40.42 0.74
CA PRO A 309 -23.25 39.84 1.27
C PRO A 309 -23.15 38.32 1.51
N GLU A 310 -22.60 37.59 0.54
CA GLU A 310 -22.37 36.15 0.60
C GLU A 310 -21.33 35.80 1.68
N ALA A 311 -20.30 36.64 1.82
CA ALA A 311 -19.31 36.50 2.88
C ALA A 311 -19.94 36.58 4.26
N LEU A 312 -20.78 37.59 4.50
CA LEU A 312 -21.47 37.75 5.78
C LEU A 312 -22.42 36.58 6.08
N ALA A 313 -23.20 36.14 5.09
CA ALA A 313 -24.10 35.00 5.25
C ALA A 313 -23.34 33.72 5.62
N ALA A 314 -22.19 33.48 4.98
CA ALA A 314 -21.34 32.33 5.29
C ALA A 314 -20.72 32.45 6.70
N PHE A 315 -20.27 33.63 7.12
CA PHE A 315 -19.77 33.83 8.49
C PHE A 315 -20.85 33.65 9.55
N ASP A 316 -22.07 34.09 9.31
CA ASP A 316 -23.18 33.92 10.24
C ASP A 316 -23.56 32.44 10.37
N HIS A 317 -23.52 31.68 9.28
CA HIS A 317 -23.70 30.23 9.34
C HIS A 317 -22.57 29.54 10.12
N ALA A 318 -21.32 29.98 9.92
CA ALA A 318 -20.19 29.47 10.69
C ALA A 318 -20.31 29.76 12.19
N LEU A 319 -20.78 30.95 12.58
CA LEU A 319 -21.01 31.32 13.99
C LEU A 319 -22.17 30.57 14.61
N LEU A 320 -23.23 30.30 13.84
CA LEU A 320 -24.34 29.46 14.28
C LEU A 320 -23.85 28.05 14.58
N LEU A 321 -23.01 27.51 13.70
CA LEU A 321 -22.42 26.19 13.86
C LEU A 321 -21.25 26.15 14.84
N ASN A 322 -20.53 27.21 15.14
CA ASN A 322 -19.54 27.22 16.21
C ASN A 322 -19.18 28.67 16.57
N PRO A 323 -19.70 29.21 17.69
CA PRO A 323 -19.41 30.59 18.08
C PRO A 323 -17.92 30.87 18.33
N LYS A 324 -17.10 29.83 18.56
CA LYS A 324 -15.66 29.92 18.81
C LYS A 324 -14.80 29.73 17.55
N VAL A 325 -15.40 29.71 16.35
CA VAL A 325 -14.67 29.54 15.07
C VAL A 325 -13.82 30.76 14.66
N GLY A 326 -13.80 31.82 15.46
CA GLY A 326 -12.80 32.89 15.39
C GLY A 326 -13.05 33.99 14.36
N ILE A 327 -14.25 34.09 13.78
CA ILE A 327 -14.61 35.13 12.78
C ILE A 327 -15.63 36.17 13.28
N GLN A 328 -15.97 36.19 14.56
CA GLN A 328 -16.98 37.10 15.11
C GLN A 328 -16.68 38.58 14.83
N LYS A 329 -15.44 39.03 15.07
CA LYS A 329 -15.02 40.41 14.80
C LYS A 329 -15.13 40.77 13.31
N ARG A 330 -14.77 39.82 12.45
CA ARG A 330 -14.77 39.96 10.98
C ARG A 330 -16.22 40.08 10.47
N ALA A 331 -17.12 39.22 10.94
CA ALA A 331 -18.55 39.27 10.63
C ALA A 331 -19.21 40.59 11.08
N THR A 332 -18.91 41.08 12.29
CA THR A 332 -19.44 42.37 12.78
C THR A 332 -18.97 43.55 11.92
N ALA A 333 -17.70 43.55 11.49
CA ALA A 333 -17.17 44.60 10.62
C ALA A 333 -17.87 44.62 9.25
N LEU A 334 -18.07 43.44 8.64
CA LEU A 334 -18.82 43.28 7.40
C LEU A 334 -20.27 43.73 7.54
N ARG A 335 -20.94 43.35 8.63
CA ARG A 335 -22.32 43.78 8.91
C ARG A 335 -22.43 45.30 8.96
N LYS A 336 -21.52 45.98 9.64
CA LYS A 336 -21.48 47.45 9.69
C LYS A 336 -21.26 48.07 8.31
N LYS A 337 -20.41 47.46 7.47
CA LYS A 337 -20.12 47.94 6.11
C LYS A 337 -21.31 47.79 5.16
N LEU A 338 -22.19 46.83 5.41
CA LEU A 338 -23.38 46.54 4.60
C LEU A 338 -24.65 47.23 5.10
N MET A 339 -24.61 47.91 6.25
CA MET A 339 -25.75 48.72 6.69
C MET A 339 -25.94 49.92 5.75
N PRO A 340 -27.16 50.16 5.24
CA PRO A 340 -27.45 51.40 4.54
C PRO A 340 -27.24 52.59 5.49
N ALA A 341 -26.67 53.67 4.94
CA ALA A 341 -26.37 54.90 5.67
C ALA A 341 -27.63 55.57 6.24
#